data_AF-A0A5C1E4S7-F1
#
_entry.id   AF-A0A5C1E4S7-F1
#
_cell.length_a   1.000
_cell.length_b   1.000
_cell.length_c   1.000
_cell.angle_alpha   90.00
_cell.angle_beta   90.00
_cell.angle_gamma   90.00
#
_symmetry.space_group_name_H-M   'P 1'
#
loop_
_entity.id
_entity.type
_entity.pdbx_description
1 polymer ?
#
loop_
_entity_poly.entity_id
_entity_poly.type
_entity_poly.pdbx_seq_one_letter_code
_entity_poly.pdbx_strand_id
1 'polypeptide(L)'
;MTAAPALRRLLAVFAVLATWGTSLPALAQLRTFPANTEVGKLSAIGQGWVRIGKTDFPLAPGVQIRNRQNLIVLPMTVAGEYKDQPVRVQWDAQGQVWKLWLLTEDEAQALAK
;
A
#
# COMPACT_ATOMS: atom_id res chain seq x y z
N MET A 1 -12.62 67.27 0.82
CA MET A 1 -13.17 66.38 -0.22
C MET A 1 -12.05 65.43 -0.63
N THR A 2 -12.07 64.21 -0.10
CA THR A 2 -11.00 63.20 -0.17
C THR A 2 -11.16 62.31 -1.39
N ALA A 3 -10.16 62.30 -2.28
CA ALA A 3 -10.16 61.47 -3.48
C ALA A 3 -9.63 60.04 -3.19
N ALA A 4 -10.51 59.08 -3.46
CA ALA A 4 -10.28 57.72 -3.96
C ALA A 4 -9.31 56.76 -3.21
N PRO A 5 -9.83 55.91 -2.30
CA PRO A 5 -9.13 54.74 -1.74
C PRO A 5 -9.06 53.53 -2.71
N ALA A 6 -9.34 53.74 -4.00
CA ALA A 6 -9.65 52.67 -4.95
C ALA A 6 -8.42 51.93 -5.49
N LEU A 7 -7.25 52.57 -5.53
CA LEU A 7 -6.08 51.98 -6.22
C LEU A 7 -5.23 51.04 -5.35
N ARG A 8 -5.31 51.18 -4.02
CA ARG A 8 -4.58 50.29 -3.08
C ARG A 8 -5.27 48.94 -2.83
N ARG A 9 -6.53 48.79 -3.23
CA ARG A 9 -7.30 47.55 -3.04
C ARG A 9 -7.07 46.51 -4.15
N LEU A 10 -6.47 46.90 -5.27
CA LEU A 10 -6.29 46.03 -6.44
C LEU A 10 -5.08 45.09 -6.38
N LEU A 11 -4.08 45.38 -5.55
CA LEU A 11 -2.89 44.52 -5.41
C LEU A 11 -3.00 43.47 -4.29
N ALA A 12 -3.96 43.60 -3.37
CA ALA A 12 -4.12 42.67 -2.26
C ALA A 12 -4.93 41.41 -2.61
N VAL A 13 -5.68 41.40 -3.72
CA VAL A 13 -6.56 40.27 -4.09
C VAL A 13 -5.81 39.16 -4.84
N PHE A 14 -4.75 39.49 -5.58
CA PHE A 14 -3.98 38.48 -6.33
C PHE A 14 -3.02 37.64 -5.45
N ALA A 15 -2.59 38.16 -4.30
CA ALA A 15 -1.64 37.47 -3.42
C ALA A 15 -2.27 36.40 -2.51
N VAL A 16 -3.60 36.40 -2.33
CA VAL A 16 -4.30 35.44 -1.46
C VAL A 16 -4.76 34.18 -2.21
N LEU A 17 -4.82 34.21 -3.54
CA LEU A 17 -5.26 33.07 -4.36
C LEU A 17 -4.12 32.09 -4.71
N ALA A 18 -2.86 32.42 -4.42
CA ALA A 18 -1.71 31.58 -4.76
C ALA A 18 -1.34 30.53 -3.69
N THR A 19 -2.02 30.51 -2.54
CA THR A 19 -1.73 29.56 -1.44
C THR A 19 -2.77 28.45 -1.30
N TRP A 20 -3.61 28.23 -2.31
CA TRP A 20 -4.25 26.93 -2.49
C TRP A 20 -3.32 26.06 -3.31
N GLY A 21 -2.23 25.61 -2.67
CA GLY A 21 -1.46 24.49 -3.17
C GLY A 21 -2.42 23.33 -3.35
N THR A 22 -2.80 23.07 -4.60
CA THR A 22 -3.57 21.89 -4.96
C THR A 22 -2.68 20.70 -4.62
N SER A 23 -2.97 20.07 -3.48
CA SER A 23 -2.46 18.75 -3.16
C SER A 23 -2.94 17.83 -4.28
N LEU A 24 -2.11 17.60 -5.29
CA LEU A 24 -2.35 16.53 -6.25
C LEU A 24 -2.40 15.24 -5.43
N PRO A 25 -3.53 14.49 -5.47
CA PRO A 25 -3.55 13.20 -4.82
C PRO A 25 -2.43 12.37 -5.47
N ALA A 26 -1.50 11.88 -4.64
CA ALA A 26 -0.49 10.96 -5.11
C ALA A 26 -1.24 9.75 -5.72
N LEU A 27 -1.21 9.62 -7.04
CA LEU A 27 -1.81 8.48 -7.73
C LEU A 27 -1.19 7.22 -7.14
N ALA A 28 -2.04 6.33 -6.62
CA ALA A 28 -1.61 5.05 -6.06
C ALA A 28 -0.93 4.25 -7.17
N GLN A 29 0.40 4.29 -7.20
CA GLN A 29 1.17 3.63 -8.25
C GLN A 29 1.15 2.13 -8.00
N LEU A 30 0.54 1.38 -8.93
CA LEU A 30 0.59 -0.08 -8.91
C LEU A 30 2.05 -0.53 -9.00
N ARG A 31 2.54 -1.22 -7.98
CA ARG A 31 3.90 -1.74 -7.97
C ARG A 31 4.01 -2.95 -8.90
N THR A 32 5.19 -3.12 -9.49
CA THR A 32 5.50 -4.30 -10.30
C THR A 32 5.85 -5.49 -9.40
N PHE A 33 5.28 -6.65 -9.70
CA PHE A 33 5.58 -7.90 -9.01
C PHE A 33 6.35 -8.86 -9.92
N PRO A 34 7.21 -9.73 -9.37
CA PRO A 34 7.85 -10.81 -10.14
C PRO A 34 6.81 -11.75 -10.76
N ALA A 35 7.11 -12.34 -11.92
CA ALA A 35 6.17 -13.21 -12.64
C ALA A 35 5.76 -14.47 -11.85
N ASN A 36 6.66 -15.04 -11.04
CA ASN A 36 6.42 -16.26 -10.26
C ASN A 36 5.72 -15.97 -8.92
N THR A 37 4.55 -15.36 -8.98
CA THR A 37 3.81 -14.98 -7.78
C THR A 37 2.31 -15.21 -7.92
N GLU A 38 1.67 -15.58 -6.82
CA GLU A 38 0.26 -15.97 -6.77
C GLU A 38 -0.53 -15.07 -5.82
N VAL A 39 -1.81 -14.83 -6.13
CA VAL A 39 -2.71 -14.06 -5.26
C VAL A 39 -3.48 -15.00 -4.36
N GLY A 40 -3.64 -14.62 -3.10
CA GLY A 40 -4.43 -15.35 -2.12
C GLY A 40 -5.05 -14.43 -1.09
N LYS A 41 -5.71 -15.02 -0.10
CA LYS A 41 -6.33 -14.30 1.02
C LYS A 41 -5.61 -14.66 2.31
N LEU A 42 -5.08 -13.67 3.02
CA LEU A 42 -4.40 -13.92 4.29
C LEU A 42 -5.42 -14.22 5.39
N SER A 43 -5.28 -15.35 6.09
CA SER A 43 -6.21 -15.72 7.16
C SER A 43 -5.56 -15.70 8.54
N ALA A 44 -4.27 -16.04 8.62
CA ALA A 44 -3.47 -15.96 9.83
C ALA A 44 -1.98 -15.96 9.47
N ILE A 45 -1.15 -15.42 10.35
CA ILE A 45 0.32 -15.46 10.21
C ILE A 45 0.97 -15.40 11.58
N GLY A 46 2.04 -16.17 11.78
CA GLY A 46 2.77 -16.19 13.04
C GLY A 46 3.57 -17.48 13.21
N GLN A 47 4.50 -17.47 14.18
CA GLN A 47 5.23 -18.69 14.60
C GLN A 47 5.86 -19.50 13.44
N GLY A 48 6.36 -18.83 12.41
CA GLY A 48 7.00 -19.49 11.27
C GLY A 48 6.06 -20.08 10.21
N TRP A 49 4.75 -19.80 10.27
CA TRP A 49 3.78 -20.21 9.28
C TRP A 49 2.83 -19.08 8.87
N VAL A 50 2.16 -19.27 7.74
CA VAL A 50 1.11 -18.40 7.23
C VAL A 50 -0.04 -19.23 6.66
N ARG A 51 -1.26 -18.82 6.97
CA ARG A 51 -2.47 -19.39 6.38
C ARG A 51 -2.97 -18.53 5.24
N ILE A 52 -3.01 -19.10 4.05
CA ILE A 52 -3.54 -18.45 2.84
C ILE A 52 -4.80 -19.21 2.43
N GLY A 53 -5.95 -18.54 2.52
CA GLY A 53 -7.26 -19.16 2.40
C GLY A 53 -7.49 -20.18 3.51
N LYS A 54 -7.47 -21.46 3.17
CA LYS A 54 -7.68 -22.57 4.11
C LYS A 54 -6.43 -23.41 4.36
N THR A 55 -5.32 -23.08 3.71
CA THR A 55 -4.10 -23.90 3.70
C THR A 55 -3.00 -23.21 4.48
N ASP A 56 -2.29 -23.98 5.30
CA ASP A 56 -1.12 -23.53 6.03
C ASP A 56 0.15 -23.79 5.24
N PHE A 57 1.01 -22.78 5.18
CA PHE A 57 2.30 -22.84 4.52
C PHE A 57 3.42 -22.41 5.48
N PRO A 58 4.58 -23.09 5.45
CA PRO A 58 5.75 -22.65 6.18
C PRO A 58 6.29 -21.33 5.60
N LEU A 59 6.80 -20.47 6.48
CA LEU A 59 7.58 -19.29 6.08
C LEU A 59 9.03 -19.72 5.85
N ALA A 60 9.61 -19.30 4.73
CA ALA A 60 11.01 -19.56 4.45
C ALA A 60 11.93 -18.84 5.46
N PRO A 61 13.15 -19.36 5.73
CA PRO A 61 14.16 -18.62 6.47
C PRO A 61 14.44 -17.28 5.80
N GLY A 62 14.30 -16.17 6.53
CA GLY A 62 14.50 -14.82 5.98
C GLY A 62 13.34 -14.28 5.13
N VAL A 63 12.12 -14.84 5.29
CA VAL A 63 10.92 -14.34 4.63
C VAL A 63 10.78 -12.81 4.74
N GLN A 64 10.38 -12.18 3.63
CA GLN A 64 10.10 -10.75 3.59
C GLN A 64 8.60 -10.51 3.48
N ILE A 65 8.01 -9.96 4.54
CA ILE A 65 6.61 -9.53 4.52
C ILE A 65 6.60 -8.03 4.27
N ARG A 66 5.92 -7.59 3.20
CA ARG A 66 5.88 -6.20 2.77
C ARG A 66 4.48 -5.61 2.85
N ASN A 67 4.37 -4.41 3.41
CA ASN A 67 3.10 -3.68 3.44
C ASN A 67 2.76 -3.03 2.09
N ARG A 68 1.65 -2.29 2.07
CA ARG A 68 1.14 -1.58 0.89
C ARG A 68 2.10 -0.50 0.38
N GLN A 69 2.95 0.04 1.25
CA GLN A 69 4.02 0.99 0.94
C GLN A 69 5.35 0.27 0.60
N ASN A 70 5.32 -1.05 0.41
CA ASN A 70 6.48 -1.89 0.09
C ASN A 70 7.58 -1.90 1.18
N LEU A 71 7.23 -1.54 2.42
CA LEU A 71 8.11 -1.60 3.59
C LEU A 71 8.04 -2.98 4.23
N ILE A 72 9.17 -3.47 4.77
CA ILE A 72 9.19 -4.74 5.51
C ILE A 72 8.49 -4.54 6.86
N VAL A 73 7.55 -5.43 7.18
CA VAL A 73 6.77 -5.42 8.42
C VAL A 73 6.86 -6.76 9.12
N LEU A 74 6.69 -6.75 10.45
CA LEU A 74 6.80 -7.94 11.27
C LEU A 74 5.50 -8.77 11.24
N PRO A 75 5.58 -10.11 11.32
CA PRO A 75 4.41 -10.98 11.31
C PRO A 75 3.33 -10.59 12.34
N MET A 76 3.74 -10.17 13.54
CA MET A 76 2.82 -9.83 14.63
C MET A 76 2.00 -8.57 14.35
N THR A 77 2.55 -7.61 13.61
CA THR A 77 1.80 -6.43 13.14
C THR A 77 0.74 -6.83 12.12
N VAL A 78 1.10 -7.78 11.24
CA VAL A 78 0.23 -8.23 10.16
C VAL A 78 -0.96 -9.05 10.68
N ALA A 79 -0.73 -9.92 11.66
CA ALA A 79 -1.73 -10.83 12.19
C ALA A 79 -3.00 -10.12 12.74
N GLY A 80 -2.85 -8.90 13.27
CA GLY A 80 -3.96 -8.09 13.78
C GLY A 80 -4.64 -7.24 12.70
N GLU A 81 -3.86 -6.55 11.86
CA GLU A 81 -4.39 -5.52 10.96
C GLU A 81 -4.86 -6.05 9.59
N TYR A 82 -4.29 -7.15 9.11
CA TYR A 82 -4.47 -7.60 7.72
C TYR A 82 -5.17 -8.95 7.61
N LYS A 83 -5.88 -9.34 8.66
CA LYS A 83 -6.74 -10.53 8.62
C LYS A 83 -7.75 -10.39 7.47
N ASP A 84 -7.90 -11.46 6.70
CA ASP A 84 -8.83 -11.56 5.58
C ASP A 84 -8.55 -10.61 4.39
N GLN A 85 -7.39 -9.97 4.37
CA GLN A 85 -6.98 -9.09 3.27
C GLN A 85 -6.33 -9.87 2.10
N PRO A 86 -6.41 -9.35 0.86
CA PRO A 86 -5.72 -9.94 -0.27
C PRO A 86 -4.20 -9.78 -0.13
N VAL A 87 -3.49 -10.84 -0.50
CA VAL A 87 -2.03 -10.90 -0.47
C VAL A 87 -1.50 -11.50 -1.75
N ARG A 88 -0.26 -11.18 -2.07
CA ARG A 88 0.50 -11.84 -3.13
C ARG A 88 1.69 -12.56 -2.54
N VAL A 89 2.00 -13.73 -3.05
CA VAL A 89 2.97 -14.65 -2.46
C VAL A 89 3.96 -15.10 -3.50
N GLN A 90 5.23 -15.12 -3.12
CA GLN A 90 6.32 -15.74 -3.86
C GLN A 90 6.80 -16.95 -3.08
N TRP A 91 6.92 -18.08 -3.77
CA TRP A 91 7.40 -19.34 -3.21
C TRP A 91 8.92 -19.48 -3.43
N ASP A 92 9.61 -20.13 -2.51
CA ASP A 92 10.97 -20.64 -2.73
C ASP A 92 10.96 -22.01 -3.44
N ALA A 93 12.15 -22.58 -3.67
CA ALA A 93 12.30 -23.88 -4.33
C ALA A 93 11.76 -25.06 -3.49
N GLN A 94 11.53 -24.86 -2.19
CA GLN A 94 11.01 -25.84 -1.25
C GLN A 94 9.49 -25.70 -1.04
N GLY A 95 8.83 -24.76 -1.72
CA GLY A 95 7.41 -24.49 -1.56
C GLY A 95 7.06 -23.70 -0.30
N GLN A 96 8.04 -23.06 0.33
CA GLN A 96 7.84 -22.18 1.48
C GLN A 96 7.62 -20.74 1.00
N VAL A 97 6.98 -19.92 1.83
CA VAL A 97 6.73 -18.51 1.50
C VAL A 97 8.02 -17.71 1.66
N TRP A 98 8.56 -17.24 0.53
CA TRP A 98 9.78 -16.43 0.46
C TRP A 98 9.49 -14.93 0.55
N LYS A 99 8.45 -14.47 -0.13
CA LYS A 99 7.96 -13.09 -0.03
C LYS A 99 6.45 -13.06 0.04
N LEU A 100 5.94 -12.16 0.86
CA LEU A 100 4.51 -11.91 1.02
C LEU A 100 4.26 -10.41 0.93
N TRP A 101 3.42 -9.99 -0.01
CA TRP A 101 3.01 -8.60 -0.14
C TRP A 101 1.56 -8.44 0.29
N LEU A 102 1.31 -7.47 1.16
CA LEU A 102 -0.02 -7.02 1.52
C LEU A 102 -0.53 -6.11 0.40
N LEU A 103 -1.61 -6.52 -0.25
CA LEU A 103 -2.13 -5.81 -1.41
C LEU A 103 -3.06 -4.66 -0.99
N THR A 104 -3.08 -3.60 -1.80
CA THR A 104 -4.23 -2.69 -1.82
C THR A 104 -5.39 -3.35 -2.57
N GLU A 105 -6.59 -2.80 -2.42
CA GLU A 105 -7.75 -3.28 -3.18
C GLU A 105 -7.53 -3.11 -4.69
N ASP A 106 -6.98 -1.97 -5.11
CA ASP A 106 -6.66 -1.69 -6.52
C ASP A 106 -5.65 -2.70 -7.10
N GLU A 107 -4.62 -3.05 -6.32
CA GLU A 107 -3.66 -4.09 -6.71
C GLU A 107 -4.33 -5.46 -6.82
N ALA A 108 -5.17 -5.82 -5.86
CA ALA A 108 -5.89 -7.09 -5.89
C ALA A 108 -6.82 -7.19 -7.11
N GLN A 109 -7.54 -6.12 -7.45
CA GLN A 109 -8.40 -6.06 -8.63
C GLN A 109 -7.60 -6.13 -9.94
N ALA A 110 -6.48 -5.42 -10.03
CA ALA A 110 -5.62 -5.45 -11.22
C ALA A 110 -5.05 -6.84 -11.49
N LEU A 111 -4.83 -7.62 -10.43
CA LEU A 111 -4.25 -8.97 -10.47
C LEU A 111 -5.29 -10.10 -10.54
N ALA A 112 -6.58 -9.80 -10.38
CA ALA A 112 -7.68 -10.78 -10.46
C ALA A 112 -8.13 -11.11 -11.90
N LYS A 113 -7.36 -10.68 -12.90
CA LYS A 113 -7.59 -10.96 -14.33
C LYS A 113 -7.05 -12.32 -14.72
#